data_AF-A0A3D6ESV7-F1
#
_entry.id   AF-A0A3D6ESV7-F1
#
_cell.length_a   1.000
_cell.length_b   1.000
_cell.length_c   1.000
_cell.angle_alpha   90.00
_cell.angle_beta   90.00
_cell.angle_gamma   90.00
#
_symmetry.space_group_name_H-M   'P 1'
#
loop_
_entity.id
_entity.type
_entity.pdbx_description
1 polymer ?
#
loop_
_entity_poly.entity_id
_entity_poly.type
_entity_poly.pdbx_seq_one_letter_code
_entity_poly.pdbx_strand_id
1 'polypeptide(L)'
;MRKILILFLVSTVSFGAWAQGDLNELMTGSLKDATMLLDGYTKPALKAFGYGLNQGWYNTAKPHKSFGVDLTISVSAVTIPNSELFYTVDNNQLNSLDLVSVNGQTVTPGTGSAQVPTIFGPDTPPTYQSRNSGAPPFETVGRLDIKQ
;
A
#
# COMPACT_ATOMS: atom_id res chain seq x y z
N MET A 1 -28.20 -4.73 -25.65
CA MET A 1 -27.27 -3.61 -25.37
C MET A 1 -26.81 -3.55 -23.91
N ARG A 2 -27.68 -3.59 -22.88
CA ARG A 2 -27.27 -3.63 -21.46
C ARG A 2 -26.27 -4.75 -21.10
N LYS A 3 -26.45 -5.96 -21.64
CA LYS A 3 -25.56 -7.11 -21.40
C LYS A 3 -24.15 -6.94 -21.99
N ILE A 4 -24.04 -6.20 -23.10
CA ILE A 4 -22.75 -5.90 -23.76
C ILE A 4 -21.99 -4.83 -22.96
N LEU A 5 -22.70 -3.87 -22.36
CA LEU A 5 -22.10 -2.84 -21.52
C LEU A 5 -21.46 -3.43 -20.24
N ILE A 6 -22.13 -4.42 -19.62
CA ILE A 6 -21.61 -5.13 -18.43
C ILE A 6 -20.37 -5.96 -18.81
N LEU A 7 -20.38 -6.62 -19.97
CA LEU A 7 -19.24 -7.41 -20.45
C LEU A 7 -18.03 -6.52 -20.75
N PHE A 8 -18.25 -5.32 -21.31
CA PHE A 8 -17.18 -4.36 -21.58
C PHE A 8 -16.58 -3.80 -20.28
N LEU A 9 -17.41 -3.52 -19.26
CA LEU A 9 -16.96 -3.02 -17.96
C LEU A 9 -16.07 -4.05 -17.23
N VAL A 10 -16.45 -5.33 -17.24
CA VAL A 10 -15.66 -6.41 -16.60
C VAL A 10 -14.33 -6.64 -17.31
N SER A 11 -14.26 -6.45 -18.63
CA SER A 11 -13.04 -6.71 -19.40
C SER A 11 -11.92 -5.69 -19.16
N THR A 12 -12.22 -4.52 -18.58
CA THR A 12 -11.22 -3.47 -18.31
C THR A 12 -10.36 -3.72 -17.06
N VAL A 13 -10.67 -4.74 -16.26
CA VAL A 13 -9.96 -5.03 -14.99
C VAL A 13 -8.77 -5.98 -15.18
N SER A 14 -8.56 -6.52 -16.39
CA SER A 14 -7.49 -7.50 -16.67
C SER A 14 -6.16 -6.85 -17.09
N PHE A 15 -5.66 -5.89 -16.31
CA PHE A 15 -4.28 -5.43 -16.45
C PHE A 15 -3.35 -6.37 -15.68
N GLY A 16 -2.32 -6.91 -16.35
CA GLY A 16 -1.37 -7.85 -15.77
C GLY A 16 -0.59 -7.24 -14.60
N ALA A 17 -0.73 -7.82 -13.41
CA ALA A 17 0.01 -7.40 -12.22
C ALA A 17 1.33 -8.19 -12.11
N TRP A 18 2.46 -7.53 -12.42
CA TRP A 18 3.81 -8.09 -12.30
C TRP A 18 4.39 -7.90 -10.90
N ALA A 19 3.60 -8.12 -9.85
CA ALA A 19 3.99 -7.86 -8.44
C ALA A 19 4.10 -9.13 -7.58
N GLN A 20 3.92 -10.33 -8.15
CA GLN A 20 3.76 -11.56 -7.37
C GLN A 20 5.08 -12.16 -6.82
N GLY A 21 6.25 -11.74 -7.29
CA GLY A 21 7.55 -12.26 -6.82
C GLY A 21 7.84 -11.84 -5.38
N ASP A 22 7.92 -10.53 -5.14
CA ASP A 22 8.37 -9.96 -3.87
C ASP A 22 7.35 -10.12 -2.73
N LEU A 23 6.06 -10.16 -3.08
CA LEU A 23 4.98 -10.43 -2.11
C LEU A 23 5.02 -11.87 -1.59
N ASN A 24 5.48 -12.84 -2.38
CA ASN A 24 5.52 -14.23 -1.97
C ASN A 24 6.58 -14.46 -0.86
N GLU A 25 7.67 -13.71 -0.87
CA GLU A 25 8.69 -13.73 0.19
C GLU A 25 8.20 -13.03 1.47
N LEU A 26 7.48 -11.92 1.34
CA LEU A 26 6.79 -11.29 2.48
C LEU A 26 5.73 -12.22 3.09
N MET A 27 4.97 -12.93 2.24
CA MET A 27 3.89 -13.84 2.64
C MET A 27 4.38 -15.21 3.14
N THR A 28 5.59 -15.64 2.78
CA THR A 28 6.24 -16.83 3.38
C THR A 28 6.80 -16.54 4.78
N GLY A 29 6.84 -15.27 5.20
CA GLY A 29 6.92 -14.88 6.61
C GLY A 29 5.68 -15.30 7.41
N SER A 30 5.61 -14.89 8.69
CA SER A 30 4.39 -15.14 9.46
C SER A 30 3.26 -14.21 8.98
N LEU A 31 2.01 -14.69 8.97
CA LEU A 31 0.84 -13.86 8.63
C LEU A 31 0.77 -12.57 9.46
N LYS A 32 1.23 -12.63 10.71
CA LYS A 32 1.33 -11.48 11.61
C LYS A 32 2.31 -10.42 11.10
N ASP A 33 3.50 -10.84 10.66
CA ASP A 33 4.51 -9.92 10.13
C ASP A 33 4.04 -9.28 8.82
N ALA A 34 3.49 -10.08 7.90
CA ALA A 34 2.94 -9.59 6.64
C ALA A 34 1.83 -8.55 6.87
N THR A 35 0.92 -8.81 7.81
CA THR A 35 -0.17 -7.89 8.17
C THR A 35 0.37 -6.59 8.77
N MET A 36 1.33 -6.68 9.69
CA MET A 36 1.93 -5.50 10.32
C MET A 36 2.66 -4.60 9.31
N LEU A 37 3.48 -5.20 8.45
CA LEU A 37 4.24 -4.45 7.43
C LEU A 37 3.31 -3.85 6.37
N LEU A 38 2.30 -4.61 5.92
CA LEU A 38 1.32 -4.12 4.95
C LEU A 38 0.43 -3.02 5.52
N ASP A 39 -0.01 -3.14 6.77
CA ASP A 39 -0.80 -2.10 7.44
C ASP A 39 0.01 -0.80 7.52
N GLY A 40 1.23 -0.85 8.06
CA GLY A 40 2.11 0.31 8.14
C GLY A 40 2.36 0.97 6.78
N TYR A 41 2.65 0.17 5.76
CA TYR A 41 2.92 0.63 4.40
C TYR A 41 1.72 1.33 3.74
N THR A 42 0.50 0.77 3.89
CA THR A 42 -0.71 1.22 3.18
C THR A 42 -1.59 2.19 3.95
N LYS A 43 -1.42 2.29 5.28
CA LYS A 43 -2.20 3.17 6.17
C LYS A 43 -2.35 4.61 5.68
N PRO A 44 -1.30 5.33 5.22
CA PRO A 44 -1.48 6.69 4.72
C PRO A 44 -2.31 6.74 3.44
N ALA A 45 -2.27 5.71 2.57
CA ALA A 45 -3.13 5.63 1.38
C ALA A 45 -4.58 5.41 1.76
N LEU A 46 -4.86 4.54 2.73
CA LEU A 46 -6.20 4.32 3.24
C LEU A 46 -6.77 5.57 3.91
N LYS A 47 -5.95 6.32 4.67
CA LYS A 47 -6.34 7.62 5.22
C LYS A 47 -6.64 8.63 4.12
N ALA A 48 -5.75 8.77 3.13
CA ALA A 48 -5.94 9.70 2.03
C ALA A 48 -7.22 9.38 1.23
N PHE A 49 -7.46 8.10 0.97
CA PHE A 49 -8.70 7.63 0.35
C PHE A 49 -9.93 8.00 1.19
N GLY A 50 -9.90 7.75 2.50
CA GLY A 50 -10.97 8.15 3.42
C GLY A 50 -11.23 9.66 3.44
N TYR A 51 -10.18 10.48 3.40
CA TYR A 51 -10.33 11.93 3.26
C TYR A 51 -10.95 12.32 1.92
N GLY A 52 -10.55 11.66 0.82
CA GLY A 52 -11.15 11.86 -0.49
C GLY A 52 -12.66 11.59 -0.51
N LEU A 53 -13.10 10.52 0.17
CA LEU A 53 -14.52 10.18 0.31
C LEU A 53 -15.30 11.22 1.13
N ASN A 54 -14.70 11.75 2.20
CA ASN A 54 -15.33 12.80 3.02
C ASN A 54 -15.50 14.12 2.24
N GLN A 55 -14.56 14.47 1.36
CA GLN A 55 -14.65 15.65 0.50
C GLN A 55 -15.68 15.49 -0.64
N GLY A 56 -16.09 14.25 -0.95
CA GLY A 56 -17.01 13.94 -2.04
C GLY A 56 -18.50 14.21 -1.75
N TRP A 57 -18.85 14.69 -0.55
CA TRP A 57 -20.26 14.86 -0.15
C TRP A 57 -20.94 16.16 -0.62
N TYR A 58 -20.28 16.95 -1.47
CA TYR A 58 -20.90 18.06 -2.18
C TYR A 58 -21.71 17.54 -3.36
N ASN A 59 -22.98 17.20 -3.13
CA ASN A 59 -23.89 16.80 -4.20
C ASN A 59 -24.86 17.94 -4.53
N THR A 60 -24.98 18.24 -5.83
CA THR A 60 -25.99 19.18 -6.34
C THR A 60 -27.36 18.51 -6.23
N ALA A 61 -28.23 19.08 -5.40
CA ALA A 61 -29.61 18.60 -5.18
C ALA A 61 -30.54 18.94 -6.36
N LYS A 62 -30.19 18.52 -7.58
CA LYS A 62 -31.07 18.69 -8.75
C LYS A 62 -31.97 17.46 -8.87
N PRO A 63 -33.30 17.60 -8.91
CA PRO A 63 -34.20 16.46 -9.02
C PRO A 63 -34.00 15.75 -10.36
N HIS A 64 -33.67 14.46 -10.31
CA HIS A 64 -33.45 13.63 -11.49
C HIS A 64 -34.77 13.39 -12.25
N LYS A 65 -34.73 13.39 -13.58
CA LYS A 65 -35.87 12.95 -14.42
C LYS A 65 -36.03 11.43 -14.31
N SER A 66 -37.27 10.94 -14.39
CA SER A 66 -37.56 9.51 -14.52
C SER A 66 -36.72 8.91 -15.68
N PHE A 67 -35.95 7.85 -15.40
CA PHE A 67 -34.99 7.19 -16.30
C PHE A 67 -33.65 7.90 -16.62
N GLY A 68 -33.26 8.99 -15.95
CA GLY A 68 -31.92 9.59 -16.12
C GLY A 68 -30.83 8.93 -15.27
N VAL A 69 -29.67 8.61 -15.85
CA VAL A 69 -28.43 8.28 -15.13
C VAL A 69 -27.53 9.50 -15.15
N ASP A 70 -27.15 10.03 -13.99
CA ASP A 70 -26.19 11.13 -13.87
C ASP A 70 -24.85 10.59 -13.36
N LEU A 71 -23.77 10.87 -14.10
CA LEU A 71 -22.40 10.59 -13.70
C LEU A 71 -21.76 11.90 -13.24
N THR A 72 -21.45 11.98 -11.94
CA THR A 72 -20.69 13.10 -11.37
C THR A 72 -19.24 12.70 -11.20
N ILE A 73 -18.32 13.47 -11.79
CA ILE A 73 -16.89 13.34 -11.56
C ILE A 73 -16.49 14.42 -10.56
N SER A 74 -15.97 14.01 -9.41
CA SER A 74 -15.48 14.92 -8.36
C SER A 74 -13.97 14.84 -8.29
N VAL A 75 -13.32 16.00 -8.20
CA VAL A 75 -11.87 16.11 -8.00
C VAL A 75 -11.63 16.51 -6.56
N SER A 76 -10.91 15.67 -5.82
CA SER A 76 -10.51 15.91 -4.43
C SER A 76 -8.99 15.95 -4.35
N ALA A 77 -8.45 17.01 -3.73
CA ALA A 77 -7.03 17.08 -3.40
C ALA A 77 -6.82 16.66 -1.95
N VAL A 78 -5.85 15.80 -1.71
CA VAL A 78 -5.48 15.34 -0.36
C VAL A 78 -3.98 15.52 -0.18
N THR A 79 -3.58 16.19 0.89
CA THR A 79 -2.17 16.38 1.25
C THR A 79 -1.80 15.40 2.34
N ILE A 80 -0.65 14.74 2.19
CA ILE A 80 -0.15 13.78 3.17
C ILE A 80 0.92 14.47 4.04
N PRO A 81 0.81 14.43 5.37
CA PRO A 81 1.78 15.06 6.24
C PRO A 81 3.11 14.28 6.24
N ASN A 82 4.23 15.00 6.45
CA ASN A 82 5.57 14.39 6.47
C ASN A 82 5.71 13.28 7.52
N SER A 83 4.95 13.33 8.62
CA SER A 83 4.94 12.31 9.67
C SER A 83 4.36 10.96 9.22
N GLU A 84 3.66 10.91 8.08
CA GLU A 84 3.06 9.70 7.52
C GLU A 84 3.88 9.12 6.36
N LEU A 85 5.02 9.71 6.03
CA LEU A 85 5.96 9.20 5.03
C LEU A 85 6.77 8.00 5.54
N PHE A 86 6.82 7.81 6.86
CA PHE A 86 7.53 6.72 7.52
C PHE A 86 6.66 6.08 8.59
N TYR A 87 6.91 4.80 8.86
CA TYR A 87 6.37 4.10 10.01
C TYR A 87 7.48 3.33 10.73
N THR A 88 7.29 3.05 12.01
CA THR A 88 8.30 2.36 12.81
C THR A 88 8.10 0.86 12.72
N VAL A 89 9.18 0.13 12.41
CA VAL A 89 9.24 -1.32 12.54
C VAL A 89 10.20 -1.66 13.66
N ASP A 90 9.76 -2.54 14.57
CA ASP A 90 10.54 -3.05 15.68
C ASP A 90 10.70 -4.57 15.50
N ASN A 91 11.94 -5.05 15.46
CA ASN A 91 12.25 -6.47 15.30
C ASN A 91 11.68 -7.34 16.43
N ASN A 92 11.44 -6.78 17.61
CA ASN A 92 10.77 -7.48 18.71
C ASN A 92 9.30 -7.79 18.41
N GLN A 93 8.67 -7.01 17.53
CA GLN A 93 7.29 -7.22 17.10
C GLN A 93 7.17 -8.19 15.92
N LEU A 94 8.29 -8.50 15.26
CA LEU A 94 8.37 -9.45 14.17
C LEU A 94 8.68 -10.86 14.68
N ASN A 95 7.95 -11.85 14.14
CA ASN A 95 8.05 -13.25 14.55
C ASN A 95 9.07 -14.02 13.69
N SER A 96 8.94 -13.92 12.36
CA SER A 96 9.68 -14.74 11.38
C SER A 96 10.64 -13.92 10.52
N LEU A 97 10.52 -12.60 10.55
CA LEU A 97 11.35 -11.67 9.79
C LEU A 97 12.19 -10.81 10.74
N ASP A 98 13.34 -10.37 10.27
CA ASP A 98 14.16 -9.35 10.90
C ASP A 98 14.45 -8.25 9.88
N LEU A 99 14.21 -7.00 10.27
CA LEU A 99 14.68 -5.83 9.56
C LEU A 99 16.20 -5.73 9.73
N VAL A 100 16.92 -5.75 8.61
CA VAL A 100 18.39 -5.78 8.58
C VAL A 100 18.96 -4.45 8.14
N SER A 101 18.30 -3.75 7.21
CA SER A 101 18.79 -2.47 6.71
C SER A 101 17.66 -1.55 6.27
N VAL A 102 17.85 -0.25 6.50
CA VAL A 102 17.03 0.80 5.89
C VAL A 102 17.96 1.90 5.39
N ASN A 103 17.83 2.28 4.11
CA ASN A 103 18.63 3.37 3.51
C ASN A 103 20.15 3.19 3.72
N GLY A 104 20.64 1.94 3.63
CA GLY A 104 22.04 1.60 3.85
C GLY A 104 22.51 1.62 5.31
N GLN A 105 21.62 1.92 6.28
CA GLN A 105 21.91 1.82 7.71
C GLN A 105 21.49 0.44 8.24
N THR A 106 22.43 -0.27 8.88
CA THR A 106 22.17 -1.58 9.47
C THR A 106 21.35 -1.46 10.75
N VAL A 107 20.35 -2.31 10.91
CA VAL A 107 19.52 -2.45 12.10
C VAL A 107 19.90 -3.77 12.78
N THR A 108 20.03 -3.76 14.11
CA THR A 108 20.35 -4.99 14.86
C THR A 108 19.23 -6.01 14.70
N PRO A 109 19.50 -7.20 14.11
CA PRO A 109 18.49 -8.25 13.99
C PRO A 109 17.96 -8.67 15.36
N GLY A 110 16.67 -8.98 15.47
CA GLY A 110 16.03 -9.47 16.70
C GLY A 110 15.68 -8.44 17.77
N THR A 111 16.29 -7.24 17.80
CA THR A 111 16.01 -6.23 18.86
C THR A 111 16.03 -4.78 18.39
N GLY A 112 16.55 -4.50 17.19
CA GLY A 112 16.59 -3.14 16.64
C GLY A 112 15.24 -2.64 16.13
N SER A 113 15.12 -1.32 16.04
CA SER A 113 13.98 -0.64 15.42
C SER A 113 14.46 0.46 14.49
N ALA A 114 13.74 0.68 13.38
CA ALA A 114 14.01 1.76 12.44
C ALA A 114 12.72 2.29 11.80
N GLN A 115 12.83 3.50 11.23
CA GLN A 115 11.78 4.11 10.43
C GLN A 115 11.89 3.61 9.00
N VAL A 116 10.86 2.91 8.54
CA VAL A 116 10.75 2.40 7.17
C VAL A 116 9.76 3.26 6.38
N PRO A 117 9.97 3.46 5.07
CA PRO A 117 9.10 4.31 4.26
C PRO A 117 7.72 3.69 4.08
N THR A 118 6.69 4.52 3.97
CA THR A 118 5.34 4.11 3.55
C THR A 118 5.21 4.17 2.03
N ILE A 119 4.02 3.83 1.52
CA ILE A 119 3.70 3.90 0.07
C ILE A 119 3.94 5.28 -0.57
N PHE A 120 3.89 6.36 0.22
CA PHE A 120 4.19 7.73 -0.22
C PHE A 120 5.56 8.24 0.25
N GLY A 121 6.31 7.41 0.96
CA GLY A 121 7.65 7.73 1.46
C GLY A 121 8.68 7.88 0.33
N PRO A 122 9.94 8.17 0.69
CA PRO A 122 11.04 8.16 -0.28
C PRO A 122 11.29 6.75 -0.83
N ASP A 123 11.94 6.68 -2.00
CA ASP A 123 12.31 5.43 -2.64
C ASP A 123 13.56 4.81 -2.01
N THR A 124 13.42 4.38 -0.75
CA THR A 124 14.49 3.76 0.04
C THR A 124 14.01 2.40 0.54
N PRO A 125 14.01 1.36 -0.32
CA PRO A 125 13.44 0.06 0.02
C PRO A 125 14.13 -0.53 1.27
N PRO A 126 13.37 -0.97 2.29
CA PRO A 126 13.93 -1.65 3.45
C PRO A 126 14.27 -3.11 3.13
N THR A 127 15.35 -3.60 3.75
CA THR A 127 15.83 -4.98 3.57
C THR A 127 15.46 -5.83 4.78
N TYR A 128 14.83 -6.96 4.52
CA TYR A 128 14.45 -7.95 5.53
C TYR A 128 15.15 -9.27 5.30
N GLN A 129 15.24 -10.07 6.35
CA GLN A 129 15.75 -11.43 6.29
C GLN A 129 14.82 -12.34 7.10
N SER A 130 14.67 -13.59 6.66
CA SER A 130 14.01 -14.60 7.49
C SER A 130 14.88 -14.98 8.67
N ARG A 131 14.30 -15.00 9.88
CA ARG A 131 14.99 -15.38 11.11
C ARG A 131 15.43 -16.85 11.12
N ASN A 132 14.67 -17.73 10.44
CA ASN A 132 14.80 -19.18 10.56
C ASN A 132 15.08 -19.90 9.23
N SER A 133 14.89 -19.25 8.09
CA SER A 133 15.38 -19.76 6.82
C SER A 133 16.69 -19.02 6.51
N GLY A 134 17.77 -19.73 6.23
CA GLY A 134 19.03 -19.12 5.78
C GLY A 134 18.93 -18.44 4.40
N ALA A 135 17.73 -17.96 4.04
CA ALA A 135 17.48 -17.20 2.85
C ALA A 135 18.31 -15.91 2.88
N PRO A 136 18.80 -15.47 1.71
CA PRO A 136 19.47 -14.18 1.60
C PRO A 136 18.52 -13.06 2.02
N PRO A 137 19.04 -11.92 2.50
CA PRO A 137 18.23 -10.73 2.70
C PRO A 137 17.55 -10.33 1.39
N PHE A 138 16.29 -9.93 1.48
CA PHE A 138 15.49 -9.45 0.35
C PHE A 138 15.02 -8.02 0.62
N GLU A 139 14.90 -7.24 -0.45
CA GLU A 139 14.35 -5.89 -0.38
C GLU A 139 12.83 -5.96 -0.55
N THR A 140 12.09 -5.22 0.27
CA THR A 140 10.66 -5.03 0.00
C THR A 140 10.47 -3.81 -0.88
N VAL A 141 9.23 -3.60 -1.32
CA VAL A 141 8.84 -2.40 -2.06
C VAL A 141 9.20 -1.12 -1.27
N GLY A 142 9.83 -0.18 -1.97
CA GLY A 142 10.02 1.20 -1.52
C GLY A 142 8.75 2.01 -1.74
N ARG A 143 8.86 3.22 -2.28
CA ARG A 143 7.67 3.99 -2.66
C ARG A 143 6.88 3.27 -3.76
N LEU A 144 5.59 3.55 -3.89
CA LEU A 144 4.85 3.10 -5.07
C LEU A 144 5.42 3.81 -6.31
N ASP A 145 6.13 3.09 -7.17
CA ASP A 145 6.63 3.65 -8.42
C ASP A 145 5.49 3.73 -9.44
N ILE A 146 4.87 4.90 -9.52
CA ILE A 146 3.87 5.21 -10.54
C ILE A 146 4.59 5.72 -11.79
N LYS A 147 5.46 4.88 -12.39
CA LYS A 147 5.89 5.13 -13.77
C LYS A 147 4.73 4.72 -14.67
N GLN A 148 4.16 5.70 -15.36
CA GLN A 148 3.26 5.49 -16.48
C GLN A 148 4.06 5.17 -17.74
#